data_AF-A0A1M6M531-F1
#
_entry.id   AF-A0A1M6M531-F1
#
_cell.length_a   1.000
_cell.length_b   1.000
_cell.length_c   1.000
_cell.angle_alpha   90.00
_cell.angle_beta   90.00
_cell.angle_gamma   90.00
#
_symmetry.space_group_name_H-M   'P 1'
#
loop_
_entity.id
_entity.type
_entity.pdbx_description
1 polymer ?
#
loop_
_entity_poly.entity_id
_entity_poly.type
_entity_poly.pdbx_seq_one_letter_code
_entity_poly.pdbx_strand_id
1 'polypeptide(L)' 'MGICRYDDDTGWCLACGMTRPEKKAWKRMPAYRAAILLALAARLDALAAEGHPTGTAAGKRKKD' A
#
# COMPACT_ATOMS: atom_id res chain seq x y z
N MET A 1 -6.58 11.05 -9.77
CA MET A 1 -5.20 10.54 -9.57
C MET A 1 -5.18 9.58 -8.40
N GLY A 2 -4.99 8.28 -8.62
CA GLY A 2 -4.98 7.30 -7.52
C GLY A 2 -4.89 5.86 -8.01
N ILE A 3 -3.97 5.58 -8.93
CA ILE A 3 -3.68 4.21 -9.34
C ILE A 3 -2.87 3.59 -8.22
N CYS A 4 -3.51 2.75 -7.39
CA CYS A 4 -2.76 1.88 -6.49
C CYS A 4 -1.96 0.89 -7.35
N ARG A 5 -0.63 0.97 -7.24
CA ARG A 5 0.27 -0.06 -7.74
C ARG A 5 0.47 -1.04 -6.62
N TYR A 6 0.13 -2.30 -6.87
CA TYR A 6 0.36 -3.37 -5.92
C TYR A 6 1.64 -4.07 -6.33
N ASP A 7 2.42 -4.46 -5.34
CA ASP A 7 3.45 -5.46 -5.52
C ASP A 7 2.80 -6.83 -5.80
N ASP A 8 3.41 -7.62 -6.69
CA ASP A 8 2.84 -8.89 -7.15
C ASP A 8 3.15 -10.05 -6.17
N ASP A 9 4.24 -9.93 -5.41
CA ASP A 9 4.66 -10.95 -4.45
C ASP A 9 3.84 -10.86 -3.14
N THR A 10 3.80 -9.67 -2.55
CA THR A 10 3.12 -9.39 -1.28
C THR A 10 1.65 -8.98 -1.45
N GLY A 11 1.27 -8.49 -2.63
CA GLY A 11 -0.06 -7.92 -2.87
C GLY A 11 -0.29 -6.55 -2.20
N TRP A 12 0.76 -5.91 -1.68
CA TRP A 12 0.68 -4.63 -0.98
C TRP A 12 0.77 -3.44 -1.93
N CYS A 13 -0.03 -2.41 -1.68
CA CYS A 13 0.06 -1.19 -2.46
C CYS A 13 1.38 -0.47 -2.16
N LEU A 14 2.23 -0.27 -3.16
CA LEU A 14 3.49 0.44 -3.03
C LEU A 14 3.32 1.87 -2.47
N ALA A 15 2.18 2.51 -2.76
CA ALA A 15 1.92 3.87 -2.29
C ALA A 15 1.40 3.96 -0.85
N CYS A 16 0.66 2.96 -0.37
CA CYS A 16 -0.04 3.06 0.93
C CYS A 16 0.02 1.81 1.81
N GLY A 17 0.65 0.72 1.38
CA GLY A 17 0.76 -0.55 2.11
C GLY A 17 -0.55 -1.35 2.23
N MET A 18 -1.67 -0.86 1.68
CA MET A 18 -2.95 -1.58 1.74
C MET A 18 -3.03 -2.66 0.66
N THR A 19 -3.64 -3.78 1.01
CA THR A 19 -4.03 -4.82 0.05
C THR A 19 -5.37 -4.49 -0.63
N ARG A 20 -5.67 -5.18 -1.73
CA ARG A 20 -6.98 -5.11 -2.42
C ARG A 20 -8.17 -5.45 -1.49
N PRO A 21 -8.16 -6.55 -0.71
CA PRO A 21 -9.26 -6.85 0.22
C PRO A 21 -9.41 -5.81 1.32
N GLU A 22 -8.33 -5.26 1.87
CA GLU A 22 -8.42 -4.17 2.87
C GLU A 22 -9.08 -2.92 2.30
N LYS A 23 -8.78 -2.58 1.04
CA LYS A 23 -9.44 -1.47 0.35
C LYS A 23 -10.94 -1.68 0.21
N LYS A 24 -11.38 -2.93 -0.05
CA LYS A 24 -12.80 -3.31 -0.08
C LYS A 24 -13.43 -3.26 1.32
N ALA A 25 -12.71 -3.70 2.34
CA ALA A 25 -13.13 -3.65 3.74
C ALA A 25 -13.21 -2.21 4.27
N TRP A 26 -12.36 -1.30 3.79
CA TRP A 26 -12.27 0.10 4.24
C TRP A 26 -13.62 0.84 4.17
N LYS A 27 -14.42 0.55 3.12
CA LYS A 27 -15.76 1.13 2.95
C LYS A 27 -16.82 0.41 3.80
N ARG A 28 -16.65 -0.89 4.07
CA ARG A 28 -17.65 -1.72 4.76
C ARG A 28 -17.49 -1.76 6.28
N MET A 29 -16.27 -1.62 6.79
CA MET A 29 -15.92 -1.84 8.20
C MET A 29 -15.03 -0.71 8.71
N PRO A 30 -15.61 0.42 9.14
CA PRO A 30 -14.84 1.57 9.62
C PRO A 30 -14.03 1.27 10.89
N ALA A 31 -14.52 0.38 11.76
CA ALA A 31 -13.78 -0.06 12.95
C ALA A 31 -12.46 -0.75 12.60
N TYR A 32 -12.37 -1.41 11.44
CA TYR A 32 -11.17 -2.13 11.01
C TYR A 32 -10.09 -1.20 10.44
N ARG A 33 -10.42 0.08 10.21
CA ARG A 33 -9.48 1.06 9.64
C ARG A 33 -8.27 1.28 10.54
N ALA A 34 -8.46 1.32 11.86
CA ALA A 34 -7.36 1.53 12.80
C ALA A 34 -6.33 0.39 12.74
N ALA A 35 -6.82 -0.86 12.69
CA ALA A 35 -5.96 -2.03 12.55
C ALA A 35 -5.21 -2.02 11.20
N ILE A 36 -5.89 -1.67 10.10
CA ILE A 36 -5.25 -1.52 8.79
C ILE A 36 -4.15 -0.46 8.86
N LEU A 37 -4.46 0.75 9.36
CA LEU A 37 -3.52 1.87 9.46
C LEU A 37 -2.26 1.52 10.24
N LEU A 38 -2.40 0.80 11.36
CA LEU A 38 -1.27 0.35 12.18
C LEU A 38 -0.34 -0.58 11.39
N ALA A 39 -0.89 -1.45 10.55
CA ALA A 39 -0.11 -2.36 9.73
C ALA A 39 0.59 -1.67 8.53
N LEU A 40 0.07 -0.55 8.03
CA LEU A 40 0.60 0.09 6.81
C LEU A 40 2.05 0.55 6.98
N ALA A 41 2.41 1.09 8.14
CA ALA A 41 3.77 1.59 8.39
C ALA A 41 4.80 0.47 8.27
N ALA A 42 4.55 -0.67 8.92
CA ALA A 42 5.43 -1.84 8.85
C ALA A 42 5.52 -2.43 7.44
N ARG A 43 4.41 -2.44 6.68
CA ARG A 43 4.42 -2.95 5.29
C ARG A 43 5.20 -2.05 4.35
N LEU A 44 5.10 -0.73 4.51
CA LEU A 44 5.89 0.22 3.72
C LEU A 44 7.38 0.12 4.03
N ASP A 45 7.74 -0.14 5.29
CA ASP A 45 9.13 -0.39 5.70
C ASP A 45 9.68 -1.67 5.05
N ALA A 46 8.90 -2.77 5.12
CA ALA A 46 9.26 -4.03 4.46
C ALA A 46 9.46 -3.86 2.94
N LEU A 47 8.51 -3.21 2.25
CA LEU A 47 8.64 -2.92 0.81
C LEU A 47 9.87 -2.06 0.50
N ALA A 48 10.21 -1.10 1.36
CA ALA A 48 11.40 -0.29 1.19
C ALA A 48 12.68 -1.10 1.39
N ALA A 49 12.70 -2.03 2.36
CA ALA A 49 13.80 -2.96 2.59
C ALA A 49 14.00 -3.92 1.41
N GLU A 50 12.93 -4.32 0.74
CA GLU A 50 12.93 -5.11 -0.50
C GLU A 50 13.35 -4.29 -1.73
N GLY A 51 13.53 -2.97 -1.59
CA GLY A 51 13.97 -2.08 -2.66
C GLY A 51 12.83 -1.54 -3.53
N HIS A 52 11.58 -1.75 -3.16
CA HIS A 52 10.45 -1.16 -3.86
C HIS A 52 10.33 0.34 -3.59
N PRO A 53 9.92 1.15 -4.59
CA PRO A 53 9.64 2.56 -4.36
C PRO A 53 8.33 2.70 -3.57
N THR A 54 8.40 3.18 -2.33
CA THR A 54 7.22 3.30 -1.44
C THR A 54 6.73 4.75 -1.28
N GLY A 55 5.48 4.91 -0.84
CA GLY A 55 4.90 6.23 -0.52
C GLY A 55 4.84 7.18 -1.72
N THR A 56 5.36 8.40 -1.56
CA THR A 56 5.42 9.40 -2.65
C THR A 56 6.31 8.95 -3.80
N ALA A 57 7.33 8.14 -3.54
CA ALA A 57 8.23 7.60 -4.58
C ALA A 57 7.51 6.57 -5.47
N ALA A 58 6.55 5.81 -4.92
CA ALA A 58 5.72 4.86 -5.68
C ALA A 58 4.93 5.51 -6.82
N GLY A 59 4.55 6.79 -6.62
CA GLY A 59 3.74 7.58 -7.54
C GLY A 59 4.51 8.21 -8.70
N LYS A 60 5.85 8.28 -8.65
CA LYS A 60 6.64 8.75 -9.79
C LYS A 60 6.62 7.66 -10.87
N ARG A 61 5.92 7.92 -11.97
CA ARG A 61 6.12 7.16 -13.20
C ARG A 61 7.59 7.31 -13.60
N LYS A 62 8.31 6.19 -13.75
CA LYS A 62 9.51 6.16 -14.59
C LYS A 62 9.00 6.52 -15.99
N LYS A 63 9.27 7.76 -16.40
CA LYS A 63 9.02 8.22 -17.77
C LYS A 63 10.16 7.62 -18.58
N ASP A 64 9.88 6.51 -19.24
CA ASP A 64 10.61 6.12 -20.44
C ASP A 64 10.05 6.97 -21.59
#